data_AF-A0A922M6M6-F1
#
_entry.id   AF-A0A922M6M6-F1
#
_cell.length_a   1.000
_cell.length_b   1.000
_cell.length_c   1.000
_cell.angle_alpha   90.00
_cell.angle_beta   90.00
_cell.angle_gamma   90.00
#
_symmetry.space_group_name_H-M   'P 1'
#
loop_
_entity.id
_entity.type
_entity.pdbx_description
1 polymer ?
#
loop_
_entity_poly.entity_id
_entity_poly.type
_entity_poly.pdbx_seq_one_letter_code
_entity_poly.pdbx_strand_id
1 'polypeptide(L)'
;MLLTILEKIPSIKFFESDETFDCTPEPFVQLYTVHGDLGSDEDHTRIVPLIYVLLNKKTEETYKKIFEILKQNIPGWEPVKFLTDFELAAMNAITIVFPSVVIKGCYFHYSKNVRKKAKHLDLTKDAITQRHVRLSALLPLLPRKFISEGWCYIMEDCPDTDAI
;
A
#
# COMPACT_ATOMS: atom_id res chain seq x y z
N MET A 1 -5.97 -17.45 -22.93
CA MET A 1 -5.18 -16.31 -22.45
C MET A 1 -5.55 -15.89 -21.02
N LEU A 2 -6.83 -15.87 -20.61
CA LEU A 2 -7.21 -15.61 -19.20
C LEU A 2 -6.82 -16.78 -18.25
N LEU A 3 -7.08 -18.03 -18.66
CA LEU A 3 -6.76 -19.24 -17.87
C LEU A 3 -5.26 -19.32 -17.50
N THR A 4 -4.39 -18.96 -18.44
CA THR A 4 -2.92 -19.03 -18.29
C THR A 4 -2.34 -18.04 -17.27
N ILE A 5 -3.07 -16.98 -16.90
CA ILE A 5 -2.59 -16.00 -15.90
C ILE A 5 -2.94 -16.47 -14.49
N LEU A 6 -4.16 -16.96 -14.27
CA LEU A 6 -4.59 -17.48 -12.97
C LEU A 6 -3.75 -18.69 -12.53
N GLU A 7 -3.36 -19.55 -13.48
CA GLU A 7 -2.46 -20.68 -13.24
C GLU A 7 -1.05 -20.27 -12.77
N LYS A 8 -0.62 -19.04 -13.07
CA LYS A 8 0.69 -18.52 -12.63
C LYS A 8 0.66 -17.91 -11.24
N ILE A 9 -0.50 -17.48 -10.73
CA ILE A 9 -0.64 -16.82 -9.43
C ILE A 9 0.02 -17.62 -8.28
N PRO A 10 -0.14 -18.95 -8.17
CA PRO A 10 0.51 -19.73 -7.11
C PRO A 10 2.05 -19.65 -7.09
N SER A 11 2.67 -19.37 -8.24
CA SER A 11 4.13 -19.22 -8.34
C SER A 11 4.64 -17.84 -7.91
N ILE A 12 3.77 -16.83 -7.91
CA ILE A 12 4.11 -15.45 -7.55
C ILE A 12 4.15 -15.31 -6.02
N LYS A 13 5.15 -14.58 -5.52
CA LYS A 13 5.38 -14.42 -4.07
C LYS A 13 5.08 -13.01 -3.56
N PHE A 14 5.20 -12.01 -4.42
CA PHE A 14 5.02 -10.61 -4.08
C PHE A 14 3.82 -10.06 -4.84
N PHE A 15 2.87 -9.50 -4.09
CA PHE A 15 1.67 -8.89 -4.63
C PHE A 15 1.54 -7.46 -4.12
N GLU A 16 0.84 -6.64 -4.90
CA GLU A 16 0.51 -5.26 -4.55
C GLU A 16 -0.98 -5.03 -4.82
N SER A 17 -1.64 -4.26 -3.98
CA SER A 17 -2.99 -3.79 -4.27
C SER A 17 -3.04 -2.29 -4.46
N ASP A 18 -3.93 -1.88 -5.36
CA ASP A 18 -4.29 -0.48 -5.55
C ASP A 18 -5.78 -0.35 -5.80
N GLU A 19 -6.30 0.84 -5.54
CA GLU A 19 -7.70 1.17 -5.67
C GLU A 19 -7.93 2.49 -6.41
N THR A 20 -8.99 2.50 -7.20
CA THR A 20 -9.46 3.73 -7.84
C THR A 20 -10.98 3.86 -7.73
N PHE A 21 -11.44 5.10 -7.70
CA PHE A 21 -12.85 5.47 -7.57
C PHE A 21 -13.39 6.09 -8.86
N ASP A 22 -12.53 6.76 -9.63
CA ASP A 22 -12.90 7.64 -10.73
C ASP A 22 -13.47 6.90 -11.96
N CYS A 23 -13.28 5.59 -12.04
CA CYS A 23 -13.70 4.77 -13.18
C CYS A 23 -14.69 3.66 -12.78
N THR A 24 -15.41 3.83 -11.67
CA THR A 24 -16.29 2.80 -11.15
C THR A 24 -17.73 2.99 -11.65
N PRO A 25 -18.33 2.03 -12.38
CA PRO A 25 -19.74 2.13 -12.78
C PRO A 25 -20.67 1.87 -11.59
N GLU A 26 -21.83 2.53 -11.58
CA GLU A 26 -22.89 2.20 -10.61
C GLU A 26 -23.32 0.73 -10.76
N PRO A 27 -23.60 0.00 -9.66
CA PRO A 27 -23.72 0.46 -8.27
C PRO A 27 -22.42 0.32 -7.44
N PHE A 28 -21.27 0.15 -8.09
CA PHE A 28 -20.00 -0.05 -7.39
C PHE A 28 -19.37 1.29 -6.98
N VAL A 29 -18.60 1.28 -5.91
CA VAL A 29 -17.98 2.49 -5.32
C VAL A 29 -16.45 2.47 -5.37
N GLN A 30 -15.88 1.35 -5.82
CA GLN A 30 -14.44 1.15 -5.95
C GLN A 30 -14.14 0.07 -6.98
N LEU A 31 -13.09 0.30 -7.77
CA LEU A 31 -12.34 -0.76 -8.45
C LEU A 31 -11.10 -1.06 -7.61
N TYR A 32 -11.02 -2.29 -7.11
CA TYR A 32 -9.87 -2.82 -6.39
C TYR A 32 -9.07 -3.73 -7.31
N THR A 33 -7.75 -3.56 -7.32
CA THR A 33 -6.87 -4.28 -8.23
C THR A 33 -5.76 -4.97 -7.47
N VAL A 34 -5.45 -6.20 -7.86
CA VAL A 34 -4.31 -6.97 -7.34
C VAL A 34 -3.33 -7.19 -8.46
N HIS A 35 -2.10 -6.78 -8.20
CA HIS A 35 -0.96 -6.90 -9.09
C HIS A 35 0.00 -7.95 -8.53
N GLY A 36 0.70 -8.65 -9.41
CA GLY A 36 1.74 -9.59 -9.02
C GLY A 36 3.07 -9.26 -9.69
N ASP A 37 4.14 -9.48 -8.94
CA ASP A 37 5.51 -9.34 -9.42
C ASP A 37 5.95 -10.61 -10.16
N LEU A 38 6.16 -10.50 -11.46
CA LEU A 38 6.61 -11.62 -12.32
C LEU A 38 8.14 -11.73 -12.40
N GLY A 39 8.85 -11.23 -11.39
CA GLY A 39 10.31 -11.29 -11.30
C GLY A 39 10.94 -9.97 -11.71
N SER A 40 10.62 -8.92 -10.97
CA SER A 40 11.29 -7.63 -11.04
C SER A 40 12.74 -7.78 -10.58
N ASP A 41 13.64 -7.05 -11.24
CA ASP A 41 15.06 -6.98 -10.95
C ASP A 41 15.48 -5.51 -10.76
N GLU A 42 16.78 -5.26 -10.58
CA GLU A 42 17.30 -3.90 -10.32
C GLU A 42 17.07 -2.95 -11.51
N ASP A 43 16.96 -3.50 -12.74
CA ASP A 43 16.84 -2.73 -13.97
C ASP A 43 15.39 -2.70 -14.50
N HIS A 44 14.54 -3.66 -14.11
CA HIS A 44 13.20 -3.83 -14.67
C HIS A 44 12.14 -4.14 -13.63
N THR A 45 11.11 -3.30 -13.57
CA THR A 45 9.87 -3.59 -12.86
C THR A 45 8.94 -4.44 -13.74
N ARG A 46 8.51 -5.60 -13.23
CA ARG A 46 7.61 -6.55 -13.92
C ARG A 46 6.37 -6.84 -13.11
N ILE A 47 5.75 -5.77 -12.61
CA ILE A 47 4.49 -5.81 -11.88
C ILE A 47 3.35 -5.69 -12.90
N VAL A 48 2.44 -6.67 -12.89
CA VAL A 48 1.30 -6.69 -13.81
C VAL A 48 -0.01 -6.83 -13.03
N PRO A 49 -1.11 -6.20 -13.49
CA PRO A 49 -2.41 -6.42 -12.89
C PRO A 49 -2.90 -7.83 -13.24
N LEU A 50 -3.34 -8.57 -12.21
CA LEU A 50 -3.77 -9.96 -12.33
C LEU A 50 -5.26 -10.12 -12.02
N ILE A 51 -5.78 -9.32 -11.10
CA ILE A 51 -7.16 -9.42 -10.62
C ILE A 51 -7.75 -8.02 -10.53
N TYR A 52 -8.98 -7.88 -11.04
CA TYR A 52 -9.78 -6.67 -10.95
C TYR A 52 -11.10 -7.03 -10.26
N VAL A 53 -11.48 -6.25 -9.24
CA VAL A 53 -12.69 -6.49 -8.46
C VAL A 53 -13.45 -5.19 -8.30
N LEU A 54 -14.71 -5.20 -8.75
CA LEU A 54 -15.64 -4.11 -8.48
C LEU A 54 -16.31 -4.33 -7.12
N LEU A 55 -16.15 -3.37 -6.21
CA LEU A 55 -16.67 -3.43 -4.85
C LEU A 55 -17.77 -2.40 -4.66
N ASN A 56 -18.87 -2.81 -4.04
CA ASN A 56 -19.97 -1.92 -3.65
C ASN A 56 -19.80 -1.34 -2.23
N LYS A 57 -18.85 -1.86 -1.45
CA LYS A 57 -18.54 -1.44 -0.09
C LYS A 57 -17.05 -1.58 0.19
N LYS A 58 -16.50 -0.68 1.00
CA LYS A 58 -15.10 -0.67 1.44
C LYS A 58 -14.96 -1.19 2.87
N THR A 59 -15.58 -2.33 3.16
CA THR A 59 -15.57 -2.92 4.51
C THR A 59 -14.65 -4.12 4.56
N GLU A 60 -14.08 -4.40 5.74
CA GLU A 60 -13.22 -5.57 5.96
C GLU A 60 -13.93 -6.86 5.57
N GLU A 61 -15.21 -7.02 5.93
CA GLU A 61 -16.03 -8.16 5.54
C GLU A 61 -16.12 -8.33 4.00
N THR A 62 -16.25 -7.22 3.28
CA THR A 62 -16.35 -7.23 1.81
C THR A 62 -15.03 -7.69 1.20
N TYR A 63 -13.91 -7.12 1.64
CA TYR A 63 -12.57 -7.54 1.20
C TYR A 63 -12.29 -9.00 1.54
N LYS A 64 -12.60 -9.42 2.77
CA LYS A 64 -12.40 -10.79 3.23
C LYS A 64 -13.14 -11.77 2.33
N LYS A 65 -14.43 -11.52 2.07
CA LYS A 65 -15.25 -12.37 1.20
C LYS A 65 -14.64 -12.49 -0.19
N ILE A 66 -14.15 -11.40 -0.76
CA ILE A 66 -13.50 -11.41 -2.08
C ILE A 66 -12.22 -12.24 -2.06
N PHE A 67 -11.34 -12.04 -1.08
CA PHE A 67 -10.10 -12.81 -0.97
C PHE A 67 -10.36 -14.30 -0.71
N GLU A 68 -11.39 -14.66 0.07
CA GLU A 68 -11.81 -16.05 0.26
C GLU A 68 -12.27 -16.68 -1.06
N ILE A 69 -13.11 -15.99 -1.83
CA ILE A 69 -13.55 -16.45 -3.16
C ILE A 69 -12.35 -16.64 -4.09
N LEU A 70 -11.43 -15.69 -4.13
CA LEU A 70 -10.24 -15.79 -4.97
C LEU A 70 -9.35 -16.95 -4.53
N LYS A 71 -9.10 -17.13 -3.23
CA LYS A 71 -8.31 -18.25 -2.70
C LYS A 71 -8.93 -19.61 -3.02
N GLN A 72 -10.26 -19.72 -3.00
CA GLN A 72 -10.97 -20.94 -3.38
C GLN A 72 -10.85 -21.25 -4.89
N ASN A 73 -10.82 -20.22 -5.73
CA ASN A 73 -10.75 -20.37 -7.19
C ASN A 73 -9.32 -20.40 -7.75
N ILE A 74 -8.31 -20.11 -6.93
CA ILE A 74 -6.89 -20.13 -7.32
C ILE A 74 -6.15 -21.09 -6.37
N PRO A 75 -6.21 -22.41 -6.64
CA PRO A 75 -5.59 -23.42 -5.78
C PRO A 75 -4.09 -23.16 -5.61
N GLY A 76 -3.62 -23.21 -4.36
CA GLY A 76 -2.21 -23.00 -4.03
C GLY A 76 -1.76 -21.53 -4.00
N TRP A 77 -2.68 -20.56 -4.13
CA TRP A 77 -2.33 -19.18 -3.91
C TRP A 77 -2.00 -18.92 -2.44
N GLU A 78 -0.72 -18.69 -2.17
CA GLU A 78 -0.20 -18.34 -0.85
C GLU A 78 0.86 -17.23 -1.01
N PRO A 79 0.46 -15.95 -0.94
CA PRO A 79 1.36 -14.82 -1.07
C PRO A 79 2.32 -14.74 0.12
N VAL A 80 3.59 -14.38 -0.14
CA VAL A 80 4.60 -14.19 0.91
C VAL A 80 4.59 -12.76 1.43
N LYS A 81 4.36 -11.80 0.55
CA LYS A 81 4.31 -10.38 0.89
C LYS A 81 3.22 -9.69 0.08
N PHE A 82 2.53 -8.76 0.73
CA PHE A 82 1.51 -7.93 0.10
C PHE A 82 1.80 -6.46 0.38
N LEU A 83 1.99 -5.66 -0.65
CA LEU A 83 2.11 -4.20 -0.55
C LEU A 83 0.73 -3.56 -0.67
N THR A 84 0.35 -2.71 0.27
CA THR A 84 -0.96 -2.04 0.28
C THR A 84 -0.81 -0.53 0.46
N ASP A 85 -1.87 0.23 0.19
CA ASP A 85 -1.94 1.69 0.31
C ASP A 85 -2.31 2.18 1.73
N PHE A 86 -2.21 1.30 2.74
CA PHE A 86 -2.61 1.50 4.13
C PHE A 86 -4.13 1.47 4.41
N GLU A 87 -4.97 0.97 3.50
CA GLU A 87 -6.38 0.71 3.80
C GLU A 87 -6.54 -0.44 4.81
N LEU A 88 -6.90 -0.10 6.06
CA LEU A 88 -6.93 -1.04 7.19
C LEU A 88 -7.89 -2.21 6.94
N ALA A 89 -9.05 -1.95 6.34
CA ALA A 89 -10.04 -2.97 6.02
C ALA A 89 -9.48 -4.04 5.06
N ALA A 90 -8.72 -3.61 4.04
CA ALA A 90 -8.07 -4.52 3.11
C ALA A 90 -6.90 -5.27 3.77
N MET A 91 -6.06 -4.58 4.54
CA MET A 91 -4.93 -5.19 5.25
C MET A 91 -5.37 -6.29 6.21
N ASN A 92 -6.44 -6.05 6.99
CA ASN A 92 -7.00 -7.03 7.91
C ASN A 92 -7.55 -8.24 7.15
N ALA A 93 -8.34 -8.01 6.10
CA ALA A 93 -8.90 -9.07 5.27
C ALA A 93 -7.80 -9.97 4.65
N ILE A 94 -6.75 -9.37 4.08
CA ILE A 94 -5.62 -10.13 3.51
C ILE A 94 -4.95 -10.97 4.59
N THR A 95 -4.71 -10.41 5.78
CA THR A 95 -4.07 -11.13 6.90
C THR A 95 -4.95 -12.27 7.41
N ILE A 96 -6.28 -12.09 7.46
CA ILE A 96 -7.22 -13.14 7.85
C ILE A 96 -7.22 -14.29 6.84
N VAL A 97 -7.20 -14.00 5.53
CA VAL A 97 -7.28 -15.01 4.47
C VAL A 97 -5.91 -15.69 4.20
N PHE A 98 -4.81 -14.97 4.42
CA PHE A 98 -3.44 -15.44 4.24
C PHE A 98 -2.61 -15.17 5.51
N PRO A 99 -2.75 -15.98 6.59
CA PRO A 99 -2.12 -15.69 7.88
C PRO A 99 -0.59 -15.61 7.87
N SER A 100 0.06 -16.22 6.87
CA SER A 100 1.52 -16.22 6.72
C SER A 100 2.07 -15.01 5.96
N VAL A 101 1.20 -14.17 5.39
CA VAL A 101 1.60 -13.05 4.54
C VAL A 101 2.21 -11.92 5.35
N VAL A 102 3.27 -11.32 4.82
CA VAL A 102 3.83 -10.08 5.38
C VAL A 102 3.21 -8.88 4.68
N ILE A 103 2.36 -8.14 5.38
CA ILE A 103 1.84 -6.86 4.88
C ILE A 103 2.93 -5.79 4.96
N LYS A 104 3.05 -5.00 3.88
CA LYS A 104 3.90 -3.81 3.79
C LYS A 104 3.08 -2.64 3.30
N GLY A 105 3.41 -1.44 3.79
CA GLY A 105 2.82 -0.22 3.30
C GLY A 105 3.59 0.37 2.11
N CYS A 106 2.87 0.91 1.13
CA CYS A 106 3.43 1.50 -0.06
C CYS A 106 4.11 2.85 0.24
N TYR A 107 5.40 2.98 -0.09
CA TYR A 107 6.16 4.22 0.12
C TYR A 107 5.56 5.42 -0.64
N PHE A 108 5.05 5.19 -1.85
CA PHE A 108 4.39 6.24 -2.63
C PHE A 108 3.20 6.82 -1.86
N HIS A 109 2.30 5.96 -1.38
CA HIS A 109 1.13 6.36 -0.58
C HIS A 109 1.53 7.03 0.73
N TYR A 110 2.53 6.49 1.44
CA TYR A 110 3.08 7.10 2.64
C TYR A 110 3.58 8.54 2.37
N SER A 111 4.49 8.71 1.41
CA SER A 111 5.09 10.01 1.12
C SER A 111 4.07 11.03 0.57
N LYS A 112 3.06 10.56 -0.17
CA LYS A 112 1.91 11.36 -0.61
C LYS A 112 1.08 11.84 0.58
N ASN A 113 0.80 10.96 1.55
CA ASN A 113 0.02 11.30 2.74
C ASN A 113 0.77 12.23 3.69
N VAL A 114 2.08 12.06 3.87
CA VAL A 114 2.94 13.03 4.60
C VAL A 114 2.83 14.42 3.99
N ARG A 115 2.99 14.53 2.65
CA ARG A 115 2.87 15.83 1.95
C ARG A 115 1.46 16.43 2.05
N LYS A 116 0.41 15.61 1.91
CA LYS A 116 -0.98 16.07 2.08
C LYS A 116 -1.22 16.63 3.47
N LYS A 117 -0.77 15.92 4.52
CA LYS A 117 -0.92 16.38 5.90
C LYS A 117 -0.13 17.66 6.16
N ALA A 118 1.09 17.76 5.66
CA ALA A 118 1.91 18.96 5.73
C ALA A 118 1.22 20.18 5.10
N LYS A 119 0.63 20.01 3.91
CA LYS A 119 -0.15 21.07 3.26
C LYS A 119 -1.35 21.51 4.10
N HIS A 120 -2.07 20.56 4.69
CA HIS A 120 -3.22 20.87 5.54
C HIS A 120 -2.84 21.61 6.84
N LEU A 121 -1.64 21.35 7.35
CA LEU A 121 -1.06 22.03 8.51
C LEU A 121 -0.28 23.30 8.14
N ASP A 122 -0.31 23.74 6.88
CA ASP A 122 0.46 24.88 6.38
C ASP A 122 1.99 24.79 6.55
N LEU A 123 2.54 23.59 6.77
CA LEU A 123 3.97 23.30 6.96
C LEU A 123 4.78 23.26 5.65
N THR A 124 4.39 24.07 4.67
CA THR A 124 5.01 24.09 3.33
C THR A 124 5.55 25.46 2.94
N LYS A 125 5.44 26.45 3.83
CA LYS A 125 5.70 27.86 3.53
C LYS A 125 7.18 28.23 3.67
N ASP A 126 7.86 27.76 4.71
CA ASP A 126 9.25 28.11 5.02
C ASP A 126 10.21 26.91 4.85
N ALA A 127 11.52 27.20 4.82
CA ALA A 127 12.54 26.20 4.57
C ALA A 127 12.67 25.15 5.69
N ILE A 128 12.38 25.53 6.95
CA ILE A 128 12.51 24.65 8.12
C ILE A 128 11.39 23.62 8.07
N THR A 129 10.14 24.05 7.92
CA THR A 129 8.98 23.15 7.81
C THR A 129 9.07 22.26 6.58
N GLN A 130 9.48 22.81 5.43
CA GLN A 130 9.72 22.00 4.21
C GLN A 130 10.79 20.93 4.42
N ARG A 131 11.89 21.25 5.13
CA ARG A 131 12.93 20.27 5.46
C ARG A 131 12.37 19.17 6.36
N HIS A 132 11.64 19.53 7.41
CA HIS A 132 11.03 18.58 8.33
C HIS A 132 10.08 17.61 7.61
N VAL A 133 9.25 18.12 6.69
CA VAL A 133 8.34 17.32 5.86
C VAL A 133 9.10 16.38 4.91
N ARG A 134 10.19 16.85 4.30
CA ARG A 134 11.03 16.02 3.41
C ARG A 134 11.70 14.88 4.19
N LEU A 135 12.27 15.17 5.36
CA LEU A 135 12.89 14.15 6.19
C LEU A 135 11.86 13.13 6.70
N SER A 136 10.69 13.59 7.13
CA SER A 136 9.56 12.73 7.49
C SER A 136 9.15 11.80 6.34
N ALA A 137 9.07 12.34 5.11
CA ALA A 137 8.75 11.54 3.93
C ALA A 137 9.83 10.50 3.59
N LEU A 138 11.10 10.76 3.91
CA LEU A 138 12.24 9.87 3.63
C LEU A 138 12.51 8.85 4.74
N LEU A 139 11.95 9.04 5.93
CA LEU A 139 12.21 8.21 7.12
C LEU A 139 12.10 6.69 6.86
N PRO A 140 11.10 6.17 6.13
CA PRO A 140 10.98 4.74 5.88
C PRO A 140 12.06 4.16 4.95
N LEU A 141 12.85 5.00 4.28
CA LEU A 141 13.96 4.57 3.41
C LEU A 141 15.24 4.29 4.20
N LEU A 142 15.29 4.66 5.48
CA LEU A 142 16.41 4.29 6.33
C LEU A 142 16.43 2.78 6.57
N PRO A 143 17.63 2.17 6.68
CA PRO A 143 17.75 0.83 7.23
C PRO A 143 17.01 0.75 8.57
N ARG A 144 16.25 -0.33 8.80
CA ARG A 144 15.34 -0.48 9.95
C ARG A 144 15.95 -0.06 11.30
N LYS A 145 17.23 -0.37 11.53
CA LYS A 145 17.96 -0.03 12.76
C LYS A 145 18.13 1.47 13.02
N PHE A 146 18.06 2.30 11.98
CA PHE A 146 18.24 3.75 12.05
C PHE A 146 16.92 4.52 12.02
N ILE A 147 15.76 3.86 11.91
CA ILE A 147 14.46 4.56 11.88
C ILE A 147 14.23 5.33 13.18
N SER A 148 14.50 4.74 14.34
CA SER A 148 14.32 5.42 15.63
C SER A 148 15.24 6.64 15.78
N GLU A 149 16.52 6.50 15.41
CA GLU A 149 17.48 7.59 15.45
C GLU A 149 17.12 8.70 14.46
N GLY A 150 16.74 8.34 13.23
CA GLY A 150 16.27 9.29 12.23
C GLY A 150 15.00 10.04 12.68
N TRP A 151 14.10 9.39 13.42
CA TRP A 151 12.96 10.05 14.03
C TRP A 151 13.38 11.05 15.11
N CYS A 152 14.28 10.67 16.01
CA CYS A 152 14.83 11.59 17.03
C CYS A 152 15.46 12.82 16.37
N TYR A 153 16.27 12.62 15.33
CA TYR A 153 16.89 13.70 14.56
C TYR A 153 15.86 14.66 13.94
N ILE A 154 14.77 14.13 13.38
CA ILE A 154 13.68 14.95 12.83
C ILE A 154 13.01 15.79 13.93
N MET A 155 12.86 15.23 15.13
CA MET A 155 12.19 15.87 16.25
C MET A 155 13.05 16.91 16.98
N GLU A 156 14.37 16.80 16.96
CA GLU A 156 15.30 17.80 17.52
C GLU A 156 15.13 19.18 16.84
N ASP A 157 14.88 19.18 15.53
CA ASP A 157 14.62 20.38 14.74
C ASP A 157 13.11 20.66 14.58
N CYS A 158 12.25 20.16 15.48
CA CYS A 158 10.81 20.41 15.40
C CYS A 158 10.54 21.91 15.60
N PRO A 159 9.81 22.59 14.68
CA PRO A 159 9.41 23.98 14.89
C PRO A 159 8.60 24.10 16.19
N ASP A 160 8.89 25.14 17.00
CA ASP A 160 8.13 25.41 18.22
C ASP A 160 6.65 25.61 17.90
N THR A 161 5.79 24.90 18.63
CA THR A 161 4.33 24.96 18.48
C THR A 161 3.74 26.31 18.90
N ASP A 162 4.51 27.15 19.60
CA ASP A 162 4.10 28.47 20.08
C ASP A 162 4.18 29.57 19.00
N ALA A 163 4.56 29.21 17.77
CA ALA A 163 4.66 30.12 16.62
C ALA A 163 3.56 29.93 15.55
N ILE A 164 2.51 29.13 15.83
CA ILE A 164 1.37 28.88 14.93
C ILE A 164 0.07 29.43 15.52
#